data_AF-A0A142L6B7-F1
#
_entry.id   AF-A0A142L6B7-F1
#
_cell.length_a   1.000
_cell.length_b   1.000
_cell.length_c   1.000
_cell.angle_alpha   90.00
_cell.angle_beta   90.00
_cell.angle_gamma   90.00
#
_symmetry.space_group_name_H-M   'P 1'
#
loop_
_entity.id
_entity.type
_entity.pdbx_description
1 polymer ?
#
loop_
_entity_poly.entity_id
_entity_poly.type
_entity_poly.pdbx_seq_one_letter_code
_entity_poly.pdbx_strand_id
1 'polypeptide(L)'
;MKKNILKHKSIDYQFILLMCCLAFMALSVTGGYAQSIPDGKYIMRYDDGVVKERGFYHNSQKHKVWLHYNPNGTIDLKEKWDNGVLKWQIFYSKGRIIKTIDENGVLKTRKGCGC
;
A
#
# COMPACT_ATOMS: atom_id res chain seq x y z
N MET A 1 -74.09 -23.62 11.00
CA MET A 1 -73.89 -22.17 10.84
C MET A 1 -72.41 -21.89 10.55
N LYS A 2 -72.16 -20.96 9.64
CA LYS A 2 -70.87 -20.63 9.01
C LYS A 2 -69.85 -20.00 9.97
N LYS A 3 -68.56 -20.14 9.59
CA LYS A 3 -67.38 -19.25 9.72
C LYS A 3 -66.17 -20.12 10.08
N ASN A 4 -64.97 -19.97 9.52
CA ASN A 4 -64.45 -19.03 8.56
C ASN A 4 -63.16 -19.64 7.99
N ILE A 5 -63.04 -19.58 6.68
CA ILE A 5 -61.79 -19.68 5.94
C ILE A 5 -60.82 -18.64 6.51
N LEU A 6 -59.55 -19.02 6.71
CA LEU A 6 -58.34 -18.23 6.46
C LEU A 6 -57.12 -19.06 6.91
N LYS A 7 -56.70 -20.00 6.06
CA LYS A 7 -55.31 -20.48 6.08
C LYS A 7 -54.44 -19.31 5.61
N HIS A 8 -53.91 -18.50 6.51
CA HIS A 8 -53.04 -17.41 6.10
C HIS A 8 -51.82 -17.30 7.01
N LYS A 9 -50.69 -17.67 6.41
CA LYS A 9 -49.31 -17.34 6.80
C LYS A 9 -48.79 -17.94 8.11
N SER A 10 -48.43 -19.23 8.08
CA SER A 10 -47.16 -19.62 8.69
C SER A 10 -46.06 -19.14 7.74
N ILE A 11 -45.54 -17.94 7.99
CA ILE A 11 -44.21 -17.62 7.48
C ILE A 11 -43.30 -18.46 8.36
N ASP A 12 -42.92 -19.65 7.88
CA ASP A 12 -42.20 -20.61 8.71
C ASP A 12 -40.92 -19.94 9.19
N TYR A 13 -40.73 -19.91 10.51
CA TYR A 13 -39.56 -19.31 11.16
C TYR A 13 -38.25 -19.84 10.57
N GLN A 14 -38.28 -21.03 9.98
CA GLN A 14 -37.18 -21.64 9.24
C GLN A 14 -36.77 -20.83 8.00
N PHE A 15 -37.71 -20.22 7.27
CA PHE A 15 -37.43 -19.31 6.14
C PHE A 15 -36.90 -17.96 6.62
N ILE A 16 -37.41 -17.42 7.74
CA ILE A 16 -36.89 -16.16 8.32
C ILE A 16 -35.46 -16.37 8.83
N LEU A 17 -35.18 -17.49 9.50
CA LEU A 17 -33.86 -17.85 10.02
C LEU A 17 -32.86 -18.12 8.88
N LEU A 18 -33.29 -18.74 7.79
CA LEU A 18 -32.48 -18.99 6.59
C LEU A 18 -32.15 -17.69 5.84
N MET A 19 -33.10 -16.76 5.75
CA MET A 19 -32.89 -15.42 5.18
C MET A 19 -31.95 -14.57 6.05
N CYS A 20 -32.02 -14.67 7.37
CA CYS A 20 -31.07 -14.04 8.28
C CYS A 20 -29.65 -14.64 8.19
N CYS A 21 -29.52 -15.96 8.01
CA CYS A 21 -28.22 -16.62 7.84
C CYS A 21 -27.50 -16.17 6.56
N LEU A 22 -28.23 -16.01 5.45
CA LEU A 22 -27.65 -15.53 4.18
C LEU A 22 -27.25 -14.05 4.26
N ALA A 23 -27.98 -13.23 5.03
CA ALA A 23 -27.61 -11.84 5.26
C ALA A 23 -26.36 -11.68 6.15
N PHE A 24 -26.15 -12.58 7.12
CA PHE A 24 -24.96 -12.57 7.98
C PHE A 24 -23.68 -12.98 7.24
N MET A 25 -23.77 -13.90 6.27
CA MET A 25 -22.60 -14.34 5.50
C MET A 25 -22.14 -13.32 4.44
N ALA A 26 -23.03 -12.41 4.02
CA ALA A 26 -22.72 -11.36 3.05
C ALA A 26 -22.02 -10.13 3.66
N LEU A 27 -22.09 -9.94 4.99
CA LEU A 27 -21.51 -8.76 5.65
C LEU A 27 -20.00 -8.86 5.90
N SER A 28 -19.40 -10.06 5.83
CA SER A 28 -17.97 -10.27 6.03
C SER A 28 -17.13 -10.06 4.76
N VAL A 29 -17.76 -9.88 3.60
CA VAL A 29 -17.08 -9.80 2.28
C VAL A 29 -16.74 -8.35 1.87
N THR A 30 -16.99 -7.36 2.72
CA THR A 30 -16.59 -5.97 2.48
C THR A 30 -15.69 -5.39 3.56
N GLY A 31 -15.01 -6.24 4.34
CA GLY A 31 -13.87 -5.82 5.14
C GLY A 31 -12.63 -5.84 4.27
N GLY A 32 -12.27 -4.69 3.67
CA GLY A 32 -10.99 -4.54 2.98
C GLY A 32 -9.87 -4.98 3.92
N TYR A 33 -9.26 -6.14 3.64
CA TYR A 33 -8.11 -6.62 4.37
C TYR A 33 -7.00 -5.58 4.19
N ALA A 34 -6.85 -4.69 5.17
CA ALA A 34 -5.65 -3.88 5.31
C ALA A 34 -4.53 -4.87 5.62
N GLN A 35 -3.94 -5.43 4.56
CA GLN A 35 -2.79 -6.32 4.67
C GLN A 35 -1.67 -5.48 5.26
N SER A 36 -1.43 -5.64 6.57
CA SER A 36 -0.36 -4.93 7.26
C SER A 36 0.95 -5.21 6.54
N ILE A 37 1.69 -4.16 6.17
CA ILE A 37 2.99 -4.33 5.52
C ILE A 37 3.94 -4.92 6.57
N PRO A 38 4.45 -6.14 6.35
CA PRO A 38 5.34 -6.78 7.31
C PRO A 38 6.65 -5.99 7.41
N ASP A 39 7.17 -5.93 8.63
CA ASP A 39 8.47 -5.32 8.91
C ASP A 39 9.59 -6.11 8.21
N GLY A 40 10.63 -5.38 7.80
CA GLY A 40 11.82 -5.97 7.19
C GLY A 40 12.02 -5.56 5.73
N LYS A 41 12.70 -6.44 4.98
CA LYS A 41 13.10 -6.16 3.59
C LYS A 41 11.89 -6.15 2.67
N TYR A 42 11.75 -5.09 1.90
CA TYR A 42 10.74 -4.96 0.86
C TYR A 42 11.39 -4.79 -0.50
N ILE A 43 10.86 -5.50 -1.50
CA ILE A 43 11.31 -5.44 -2.89
C ILE A 43 10.07 -5.50 -3.77
N MET A 44 9.83 -4.42 -4.52
CA MET A 44 8.85 -4.38 -5.60
C MET A 44 9.57 -4.54 -6.93
N ARG A 45 8.96 -5.26 -7.87
CA ARG A 45 9.46 -5.46 -9.22
C ARG A 45 8.47 -4.93 -10.25
N TYR A 46 8.96 -4.56 -11.42
CA TYR A 46 8.17 -4.37 -12.63
C TYR A 46 7.69 -5.73 -13.16
N ASP A 47 6.76 -5.71 -14.12
CA ASP A 47 6.19 -6.91 -14.73
C ASP A 47 7.24 -7.75 -15.48
N ASP A 48 8.31 -7.11 -15.94
CA ASP A 48 9.48 -7.75 -16.57
C ASP A 48 10.48 -8.35 -15.57
N GLY A 49 10.22 -8.23 -14.27
CA GLY A 49 11.07 -8.75 -13.19
C GLY A 49 12.19 -7.80 -12.74
N VAL A 50 12.38 -6.66 -13.39
CA VAL A 50 13.35 -5.63 -12.95
C VAL A 50 12.92 -5.07 -11.60
N VAL A 51 13.87 -4.87 -10.68
CA VAL A 51 13.56 -4.25 -9.38
C VAL A 51 13.07 -2.83 -9.63
N LYS A 52 11.89 -2.49 -9.11
CA LYS A 52 11.27 -1.15 -9.20
C LYS A 52 11.61 -0.30 -8.00
N GLU A 53 11.42 -0.85 -6.80
CA GLU A 53 11.91 -0.24 -5.57
C GLU A 53 12.33 -1.31 -4.57
N ARG A 54 13.26 -0.95 -3.69
CA ARG A 54 13.62 -1.79 -2.55
C ARG A 54 13.97 -0.95 -1.33
N GLY A 55 13.66 -1.47 -0.17
CA GLY A 55 13.90 -0.77 1.09
C GLY A 55 13.59 -1.64 2.30
N PHE A 56 13.34 -0.97 3.42
CA PHE A 56 12.99 -1.61 4.67
C PHE A 56 11.75 -0.94 5.26
N TYR A 57 10.84 -1.76 5.79
CA TYR A 57 9.76 -1.31 6.65
C TYR A 57 10.09 -1.57 8.12
N HIS A 58 9.65 -0.67 8.98
CA HIS A 58 9.61 -0.84 10.42
C HIS A 58 8.33 -0.21 10.97
N ASN A 59 7.57 -0.96 11.79
CA ASN A 59 6.22 -0.62 12.24
C ASN A 59 5.31 -0.18 11.09
N SER A 60 5.31 -0.93 9.99
CA SER A 60 4.55 -0.63 8.75
C SER A 60 4.88 0.73 8.10
N GLN A 61 6.00 1.35 8.46
CA GLN A 61 6.47 2.62 7.90
C GLN A 61 7.82 2.45 7.20
N LYS A 62 8.09 3.27 6.17
CA LYS A 62 9.39 3.27 5.49
C LYS A 62 10.51 3.61 6.48
N HIS A 63 11.58 2.83 6.43
CA HIS A 63 12.74 2.98 7.30
C HIS A 63 14.05 2.71 6.52
N LYS A 64 15.16 3.31 6.98
CA LYS A 64 16.49 3.24 6.32
C LYS A 64 16.46 3.75 4.88
N VAL A 65 17.33 3.21 4.04
CA VAL A 65 17.54 3.66 2.66
C VAL A 65 16.56 2.93 1.75
N TRP A 66 15.89 3.72 0.93
CA TRP A 66 15.02 3.26 -0.15
C TRP A 66 15.68 3.59 -1.48
N LEU A 67 15.66 2.61 -2.39
CA LEU A 67 16.22 2.72 -3.72
C LEU A 67 15.11 2.48 -4.71
N HIS A 68 14.96 3.42 -5.63
CA HIS A 68 14.05 3.36 -6.76
C HIS A 68 14.88 3.21 -8.03
N TYR A 69 14.36 2.42 -8.95
CA TYR A 69 15.00 2.11 -10.20
C TYR A 69 13.99 2.34 -11.31
N ASN A 70 14.48 2.79 -12.46
CA ASN A 70 13.69 2.87 -13.67
C ASN A 70 13.52 1.48 -14.33
N PRO A 71 12.67 1.34 -15.36
CA PRO A 71 12.48 0.07 -16.08
C PRO A 71 13.78 -0.52 -16.68
N ASN A 72 14.80 0.32 -16.91
CA ASN A 72 16.11 -0.13 -17.38
C ASN A 72 17.01 -0.67 -16.26
N GLY A 73 16.53 -0.73 -15.01
CA GLY A 73 17.27 -1.21 -13.84
C GLY A 73 18.30 -0.23 -13.29
N THR A 74 18.31 1.02 -13.74
CA THR A 74 19.22 2.06 -13.24
C THR A 74 18.54 2.89 -12.15
N ILE A 75 19.30 3.28 -11.13
CA ILE A 75 18.77 4.06 -10.00
C ILE A 75 18.40 5.46 -10.50
N ASP A 76 17.18 5.88 -10.19
CA ASP A 76 16.65 7.22 -10.47
C ASP A 76 16.43 8.04 -9.18
N LEU A 77 16.13 7.38 -8.07
CA LEU A 77 15.91 8.03 -6.78
C LEU A 77 16.43 7.17 -5.61
N LYS A 78 17.11 7.83 -4.68
CA LYS A 78 17.50 7.27 -3.39
C LYS A 78 16.94 8.13 -2.28
N GLU A 79 16.24 7.50 -1.35
CA GLU A 79 15.63 8.18 -0.20
C GLU A 79 16.19 7.63 1.09
N LYS A 80 16.24 8.46 2.12
CA LYS A 80 16.47 8.01 3.50
C LYS A 80 15.25 8.34 4.32
N TRP A 81 14.74 7.30 4.96
CA TRP A 81 13.63 7.37 5.88
C TRP A 81 14.10 6.98 7.29
N ASP A 82 13.49 7.61 8.28
CA ASP A 82 13.64 7.26 9.69
C ASP A 82 12.25 7.20 10.33
N ASN A 83 11.77 5.98 10.56
CA ASN A 83 10.46 5.70 11.15
C ASN A 83 9.31 6.46 10.48
N GLY A 84 9.24 6.40 9.15
CA GLY A 84 8.21 7.09 8.37
C GLY A 84 8.51 8.56 8.07
N VAL A 85 9.58 9.14 8.61
CA VAL A 85 9.99 10.52 8.31
C VAL A 85 11.05 10.54 7.22
N LEU A 86 10.78 11.25 6.13
CA LEU A 86 11.75 11.45 5.05
C LEU A 86 12.85 12.41 5.51
N LYS A 87 14.11 11.97 5.41
CA LYS A 87 15.29 12.74 5.81
C LYS A 87 16.00 13.42 4.65
N TRP A 88 16.12 12.73 3.52
CA TRP A 88 16.68 13.30 2.31
C TRP A 88 16.35 12.45 1.09
N GLN A 89 16.44 13.08 -0.07
CA GLN A 89 16.28 12.46 -1.38
C GLN A 89 17.44 12.85 -2.29
N ILE A 90 17.92 11.89 -3.07
CA ILE A 90 18.95 12.09 -4.10
C ILE A 90 18.36 11.58 -5.41
N PHE A 91 18.24 12.47 -6.38
CA PHE A 91 17.77 12.15 -7.73
C PHE A 91 18.98 11.93 -8.63
N TYR A 92 18.88 10.89 -9.44
CA TYR A 92 19.88 10.47 -10.39
C TYR A 92 19.36 10.64 -11.81
N SER A 93 20.24 11.05 -12.72
CA SER A 93 20.00 11.02 -14.17
C SER A 93 21.26 10.53 -14.86
N LYS A 94 21.11 9.51 -15.71
CA LYS A 94 22.23 8.87 -16.42
C LYS A 94 23.39 8.48 -15.48
N GLY A 95 23.06 7.96 -14.29
CA GLY A 95 24.03 7.55 -13.27
C GLY A 95 24.69 8.69 -12.47
N ARG A 96 24.33 9.95 -12.71
CA ARG A 96 24.87 11.12 -11.99
C ARG A 96 23.83 11.73 -11.06
N ILE A 97 24.27 12.26 -9.93
CA ILE A 97 23.39 13.01 -9.02
C ILE A 97 23.04 14.35 -9.67
N ILE A 98 21.74 14.60 -9.87
CA ILE A 98 21.23 15.85 -10.43
C ILE A 98 20.64 16.78 -9.36
N LYS A 99 20.12 16.20 -8.27
CA LYS A 99 19.41 16.95 -7.24
C LYS A 99 19.54 16.24 -5.90
N THR A 100 19.86 16.99 -4.86
CA THR A 100 19.78 16.51 -3.48
C THR A 100 18.82 17.43 -2.71
N ILE A 101 17.85 16.83 -2.04
CA ILE A 101 16.85 17.51 -1.22
C ILE A 101 17.04 17.00 0.22
N ASP A 102 17.21 17.90 1.17
CA ASP A 102 17.19 17.55 2.59
C ASP A 102 15.78 17.64 3.20
N GLU A 103 15.63 17.32 4.48
CA GLU A 103 14.35 17.38 5.20
C GLU A 103 13.71 18.77 5.21
N ASN A 104 14.50 19.83 4.97
CA ASN A 104 14.02 21.21 4.90
C ASN A 104 13.69 21.66 3.46
N GLY A 105 13.81 20.76 2.48
CA GLY A 105 13.58 21.08 1.07
C GLY A 105 14.72 21.84 0.39
N VAL A 106 15.88 22.01 1.05
CA VAL A 106 16.99 22.79 0.49
C VAL A 106 17.66 21.99 -0.62
N LEU A 107 17.73 22.61 -1.80
CA LEU A 107 18.40 22.04 -2.97
C LEU A 107 19.91 22.25 -2.86
N LYS A 108 20.64 21.16 -2.64
CA LYS A 108 22.10 21.15 -2.80
C LYS A 108 22.43 20.66 -4.20
N THR A 109 22.56 21.59 -5.14
CA THR A 109 23.26 21.31 -6.39
C THR A 109 24.75 21.19 -6.07
N ARG A 110 25.43 20.14 -6.55
CA ARG A 110 26.90 20.20 -6.57
C ARG A 110 27.23 21.36 -7.50
N LYS A 111 27.61 22.52 -6.93
CA LYS A 111 28.35 23.53 -7.67
C LYS A 111 29.51 22.77 -8.30
N GLY A 112 29.56 22.71 -9.63
CA GLY A 112 30.74 22.22 -10.32
C GLY A 112 31.93 22.92 -9.70
N CYS A 113 32.97 22.18 -9.33
CA CYS A 113 34.25 22.77 -9.00
C CYS A 113 34.62 23.62 -10.21
N GLY A 114 34.39 24.93 -10.11
CA GLY A 114 34.83 25.88 -11.10
C GLY A 114 36.35 25.85 -11.07
N CYS A 115 36.93 25.51 -12.21
CA CYS A 115 38.35 25.66 -12.47
C CYS A 115 38.78 27.11 -12.27
#